data_AF-A0AAD1XNU6-F1
#
_entry.id   AF-A0AAD1XNU6-F1
#
_cell.length_a   1.000
_cell.length_b   1.000
_cell.length_c   1.000
_cell.angle_alpha   90.00
_cell.angle_beta   90.00
_cell.angle_gamma   90.00
#
_symmetry.space_group_name_H-M   'P 1'
#
loop_
_entity.id
_entity.type
_entity.pdbx_description
1 polymer ?
#
loop_
_entity_poly.entity_id
_entity_poly.type
_entity_poly.pdbx_seq_one_letter_code
_entity_poly.pdbx_strand_id
1 'polypeptide(L)'
;MECSICMLDYHDVDRVPKVLPKCGHTFCVDCIRALVKDGKIQCVECRLIQKCSKIASLPTNFAIFELTHIIRKLKKENETLKNSGAGMDLSHILDEPLRDEVKEPEKPINKKENCRITFADLFQQSVSMKKERPKTARVKAPTINYDHLMGKWNCPQCTYENSYDDYQCQICGYCEVQDAQKN
;
A
#
# COMPACT_ATOMS: atom_id res chain seq x y z
N MET A 1 -11.60 12.84 -6.22
CA MET A 1 -10.22 12.87 -5.67
C MET A 1 -9.64 14.12 -6.28
N GLU A 2 -9.29 15.09 -5.44
CA GLU A 2 -9.06 16.47 -5.86
C GLU A 2 -7.64 16.92 -5.53
N CYS A 3 -7.13 17.89 -6.28
CA CYS A 3 -5.84 18.50 -5.98
C CYS A 3 -5.95 19.45 -4.80
N SER A 4 -5.06 19.35 -3.80
CA SER A 4 -5.08 20.22 -2.61
C SER A 4 -4.76 21.69 -2.89
N ILE A 5 -4.31 22.04 -4.09
CA ILE A 5 -4.02 23.43 -4.49
C ILE A 5 -5.22 24.08 -5.17
N CYS A 6 -5.79 23.45 -6.21
CA CYS A 6 -6.88 24.04 -6.98
C CYS A 6 -8.27 23.52 -6.58
N MET A 7 -8.34 22.50 -5.74
CA MET A 7 -9.59 21.85 -5.29
C MET A 7 -10.43 21.30 -6.46
N LEU A 8 -9.78 20.91 -7.56
CA LEU A 8 -10.42 20.34 -8.74
C LEU A 8 -10.06 18.86 -8.89
N ASP A 9 -10.98 18.08 -9.43
CA ASP A 9 -10.82 16.64 -9.66
C ASP A 9 -9.67 16.36 -10.64
N TYR A 10 -8.89 15.32 -10.32
CA TYR A 10 -7.85 14.82 -11.22
C TYR A 10 -8.45 14.16 -12.48
N HIS A 11 -7.73 14.32 -13.60
CA HIS A 11 -8.02 13.66 -14.88
C HIS A 11 -6.77 13.60 -15.78
N ASP A 12 -6.91 12.99 -16.94
CA ASP A 12 -5.83 12.51 -17.82
C ASP A 12 -5.24 13.54 -18.80
N VAL A 13 -5.67 14.81 -18.72
CA VAL A 13 -5.27 15.87 -19.67
C VAL A 13 -4.38 16.92 -19.02
N ASP A 14 -4.97 17.92 -18.36
CA ASP A 14 -4.27 19.06 -17.74
C ASP A 14 -4.21 18.95 -16.20
N ARG A 15 -5.03 18.07 -15.62
CA ARG A 15 -5.01 17.73 -14.19
C ARG A 15 -4.48 16.33 -13.90
N VAL A 16 -3.41 15.94 -14.58
CA VAL A 16 -2.69 14.69 -14.29
C VAL A 16 -2.04 14.78 -12.90
N PRO A 17 -2.31 13.83 -11.98
CA PRO A 17 -1.70 13.81 -10.66
C PRO A 17 -0.22 13.42 -10.75
N LYS A 18 0.67 14.36 -10.40
CA LYS A 18 2.12 14.21 -10.43
C LYS A 18 2.69 14.20 -9.01
N VAL A 19 3.62 13.27 -8.77
CA VAL A 19 4.27 13.07 -7.46
C VAL A 19 5.58 13.85 -7.42
N LEU A 20 5.82 14.54 -6.30
CA LEU A 20 7.09 15.16 -6.00
C LEU A 20 8.09 14.12 -5.41
N PRO A 21 9.16 13.72 -6.12
CA PRO A 21 9.98 12.56 -5.75
C PRO A 21 10.60 12.62 -4.35
N LYS A 22 10.98 13.81 -3.87
CA LYS A 22 11.63 13.92 -2.55
C LYS A 22 10.69 13.81 -1.36
N CYS A 23 9.38 14.01 -1.55
CA CYS A 23 8.42 14.04 -0.42
C CYS A 23 7.12 13.27 -0.64
N GLY A 24 6.88 12.70 -1.82
CA GLY A 24 5.70 11.89 -2.11
C GLY A 24 4.38 12.66 -2.28
N HIS A 25 4.34 13.97 -2.00
CA HIS A 25 3.12 14.76 -2.17
C HIS A 25 2.72 14.84 -3.65
N THR A 26 1.42 14.77 -3.90
CA THR A 26 0.85 14.71 -5.24
C THR A 26 0.04 15.97 -5.53
N PHE A 27 0.28 16.59 -6.67
CA PHE A 27 -0.46 17.76 -7.16
C PHE A 27 -0.75 17.61 -8.65
N CYS A 28 -1.71 18.37 -9.18
CA CYS A 28 -2.00 18.29 -10.60
C CYS A 28 -0.90 18.99 -11.43
N VAL A 29 -0.67 18.53 -12.66
CA VAL A 29 0.43 19.03 -13.50
C VAL A 29 0.33 20.55 -13.76
N ASP A 30 -0.87 21.10 -13.87
CA ASP A 30 -1.09 22.54 -13.98
C ASP A 30 -0.64 23.32 -12.73
N CYS A 31 -1.00 22.85 -11.54
CA CYS A 31 -0.57 23.47 -10.28
C CYS A 31 0.95 23.37 -10.10
N ILE A 32 1.55 22.24 -10.48
CA ILE A 32 3.02 22.12 -10.48
C ILE A 32 3.65 23.14 -11.44
N ARG A 33 3.08 23.33 -12.62
CA ARG A 33 3.57 24.32 -13.58
C ARG A 33 3.58 25.74 -13.01
N ALA A 34 2.57 26.09 -12.21
CA ALA A 34 2.51 27.38 -11.52
C ALA A 34 3.52 27.52 -10.36
N LEU A 35 3.90 26.41 -9.72
CA LEU A 35 4.81 26.40 -8.56
C LEU A 35 6.30 26.31 -8.93
N VAL A 36 6.64 25.76 -10.11
CA VAL A 36 8.04 25.64 -10.54
C VAL A 36 8.60 27.03 -10.86
N LYS A 37 9.71 27.39 -10.21
CA LYS A 37 10.48 28.61 -10.46
C LYS A 37 11.96 28.27 -10.53
N ASP A 38 12.65 28.76 -11.56
CA ASP A 38 14.08 28.54 -11.78
C ASP A 38 14.52 27.06 -11.71
N GLY A 39 13.69 26.17 -12.25
CA GLY A 39 13.94 24.72 -12.25
C GLY A 39 13.90 24.07 -10.87
N LYS A 40 13.26 24.72 -9.89
CA LYS A 40 13.03 24.20 -8.54
C LYS A 40 11.55 24.29 -8.21
N ILE A 41 11.10 23.44 -7.30
CA ILE A 41 9.76 23.48 -6.73
C ILE A 41 9.85 23.30 -5.21
N GLN A 42 9.07 24.12 -4.50
CA GLN A 42 8.83 23.96 -3.07
C GLN A 42 7.47 23.29 -2.88
N CYS A 43 7.44 22.17 -2.16
CA CYS A 43 6.18 21.50 -1.82
C CYS A 43 5.31 22.42 -0.94
N VAL A 44 4.02 22.59 -1.25
CA VAL A 44 3.12 23.42 -0.44
C VAL A 44 2.75 22.76 0.90
N GLU A 45 2.75 21.43 0.95
CA GLU A 45 2.36 20.65 2.14
C GLU A 45 3.51 20.57 3.16
N CYS A 46 4.71 20.23 2.71
CA CYS A 46 5.85 19.98 3.60
C CYS A 46 7.01 20.97 3.45
N ARG A 47 6.89 21.97 2.57
CA ARG A 47 7.91 23.02 2.32
C ARG A 47 9.26 22.52 1.80
N LEU A 48 9.40 21.23 1.50
CA LEU A 48 10.63 20.66 0.97
C LEU A 48 10.90 21.16 -0.45
N ILE A 49 12.11 21.68 -0.68
CA ILE A 49 12.57 22.17 -1.98
C ILE A 49 13.29 21.06 -2.74
N GLN A 50 12.96 20.91 -4.02
CA GLN A 50 13.63 19.96 -4.92
C GLN A 50 13.82 20.52 -6.32
N LYS A 51 14.77 19.93 -7.04
CA LYS A 51 15.03 20.25 -8.44
C LYS A 51 13.92 19.66 -9.31
N CYS A 52 13.39 20.46 -10.22
CA CYS A 52 12.37 20.08 -11.20
C CYS A 52 12.77 20.68 -12.56
N SER A 53 13.64 19.97 -13.29
CA SER A 53 14.10 20.44 -14.61
C SER A 53 13.02 20.27 -15.69
N LYS A 54 12.22 19.21 -15.60
CA LYS A 54 11.15 18.88 -16.56
C LYS A 54 9.94 18.41 -15.77
N ILE A 55 8.81 19.10 -15.92
CA ILE A 55 7.55 18.72 -15.25
C ILE A 55 7.03 17.38 -15.81
N ALA A 56 7.21 17.14 -17.11
CA ALA A 56 6.79 15.91 -17.76
C ALA A 56 7.48 14.66 -17.20
N SER A 57 8.69 14.78 -16.65
CA SER A 57 9.44 13.66 -16.07
C SER A 57 9.05 13.36 -14.62
N LEU A 58 8.15 14.13 -14.01
CA LEU A 58 7.64 13.80 -12.69
C LEU A 58 6.80 12.52 -12.77
N PRO A 59 6.93 11.59 -11.79
CA PRO A 59 6.12 10.39 -11.73
C PRO A 59 4.63 10.73 -11.69
N THR A 60 3.83 9.96 -12.40
CA THR A 60 2.36 10.06 -12.35
C THR A 60 1.84 9.14 -11.26
N ASN A 61 0.91 9.62 -10.43
CA ASN A 61 0.23 8.78 -9.45
C ASN A 61 -0.96 8.05 -10.10
N PHE A 62 -0.69 6.91 -10.73
CA PHE A 62 -1.72 6.12 -11.43
C PHE A 62 -2.80 5.58 -10.50
N ALA A 63 -2.51 5.35 -9.21
CA ALA A 63 -3.51 4.92 -8.24
C ALA A 63 -4.65 5.94 -8.11
N ILE A 64 -4.36 7.23 -8.22
CA ILE A 64 -5.41 8.27 -8.21
C ILE A 64 -6.33 8.12 -9.42
N PHE A 65 -5.83 7.77 -10.60
CA PHE A 65 -6.69 7.56 -11.77
C PHE A 65 -7.67 6.41 -11.56
N GLU A 66 -7.17 5.25 -11.11
CA GLU A 66 -8.01 4.09 -10.81
C GLU A 66 -9.08 4.44 -9.77
N LEU A 67 -8.68 5.11 -8.68
CA LEU A 67 -9.61 5.55 -7.66
C LEU A 67 -10.64 6.56 -8.20
N THR A 68 -10.23 7.51 -9.05
CA THR A 68 -11.18 8.45 -9.66
C THR A 68 -12.20 7.74 -10.55
N HIS A 69 -11.78 6.70 -11.29
CA HIS A 69 -12.69 5.90 -12.11
C HIS A 69 -13.70 5.13 -11.23
N ILE A 70 -13.21 4.43 -10.22
CA ILE A 70 -14.04 3.67 -9.27
C ILE A 70 -15.05 4.60 -8.57
N ILE A 71 -14.61 5.74 -8.05
CA ILE A 71 -15.48 6.71 -7.37
C ILE A 71 -16.56 7.23 -8.32
N ARG A 72 -16.21 7.56 -9.58
CA ARG A 72 -17.20 8.02 -10.57
C ARG A 72 -18.24 6.93 -10.88
N LYS A 73 -17.83 5.67 -10.96
CA LYS A 73 -18.74 4.54 -11.17
C LYS A 73 -19.70 4.37 -9.99
N LEU A 74 -19.17 4.33 -8.76
CA LEU A 74 -19.96 4.20 -7.53
C LEU A 74 -20.95 5.37 -7.34
N LYS A 75 -20.55 6.60 -7.68
CA LYS A 75 -21.45 7.77 -7.63
C LYS A 75 -22.66 7.59 -8.55
N LYS A 76 -22.43 7.16 -9.80
CA LYS A 76 -23.52 6.91 -10.76
C LYS A 76 -24.46 5.80 -10.29
N GLU A 77 -23.92 4.69 -9.78
CA GLU A 77 -24.73 3.58 -9.25
C GLU A 77 -25.58 4.03 -8.05
N ASN A 78 -25.01 4.81 -7.12
CA ASN A 78 -25.73 5.35 -5.98
C ASN A 78 -26.85 6.32 -6.41
N GLU A 79 -26.60 7.18 -7.40
CA GLU A 79 -27.63 8.04 -7.98
C GLU A 79 -28.76 7.23 -8.62
N THR A 80 -28.46 6.13 -9.33
CA THR A 80 -29.50 5.25 -9.89
C THR A 80 -30.35 4.57 -8.81
N LEU A 81 -29.74 4.16 -7.68
CA LEU A 81 -30.44 3.57 -6.54
C LEU A 81 -31.31 4.58 -5.78
N LYS A 82 -30.87 5.83 -5.69
CA LYS A 82 -31.66 6.91 -5.09
C LYS A 82 -32.85 7.29 -5.96
N ASN A 83 -32.69 7.26 -7.29
CA ASN A 83 -33.74 7.63 -8.24
C ASN A 83 -34.78 6.52 -8.46
N SER A 84 -34.50 5.27 -8.06
CA SER A 84 -35.43 4.14 -8.16
C SER A 84 -36.41 4.00 -6.99
N GLY A 85 -36.43 4.95 -6.04
CA GLY A 85 -37.48 5.03 -5.02
C GLY A 85 -37.45 3.94 -3.94
N ALA A 86 -36.40 3.12 -3.87
CA ALA A 86 -36.22 2.09 -2.83
C ALA A 86 -35.62 2.64 -1.52
N GLY A 87 -35.84 3.92 -1.21
CA GLY A 87 -35.50 4.48 0.08
C GLY A 87 -36.50 3.98 1.12
N MET A 88 -36.15 2.92 1.85
CA MET A 88 -36.89 2.57 3.07
C MET A 88 -36.72 3.72 4.07
N ASP A 89 -37.83 4.36 4.41
CA ASP A 89 -37.87 5.40 5.45
C ASP A 89 -37.54 4.76 6.81
N LEU A 90 -36.30 4.97 7.26
CA LEU A 90 -35.81 4.46 8.53
C LEU A 90 -36.12 5.37 9.72
N SER A 91 -36.89 6.44 9.53
CA SER A 91 -37.23 7.39 10.60
C SER A 91 -37.91 6.73 11.80
N HIS A 92 -38.50 5.55 11.64
CA HIS A 92 -39.21 4.81 12.70
C HIS A 92 -38.33 3.86 13.54
N ILE A 93 -37.06 3.64 13.19
CA ILE A 93 -36.18 2.68 13.93
C ILE A 93 -35.45 3.33 15.12
N LEU A 94 -35.58 4.65 15.31
CA LEU A 94 -34.88 5.39 16.39
C LEU A 94 -35.67 5.53 17.71
N ASP A 95 -36.87 4.95 17.83
CA ASP A 95 -37.72 5.11 19.03
C ASP A 95 -37.82 3.85 19.92
N GLU A 96 -36.95 2.84 19.76
CA GLU A 96 -36.89 1.72 20.71
C GLU A 96 -35.98 2.07 21.91
N PRO A 97 -36.52 2.17 23.14
CA PRO A 97 -35.73 2.57 24.31
C PRO A 97 -34.80 1.43 24.72
N LEU A 98 -33.49 1.70 24.64
CA LEU A 98 -32.43 0.88 25.24
C LEU A 98 -32.77 0.60 26.71
N ARG A 99 -33.16 -0.65 27.01
CA ARG A 99 -33.18 -1.13 28.40
C ARG A 99 -31.77 -1.59 28.78
N ASP A 100 -31.23 -0.89 29.76
CA ASP A 100 -30.01 -1.21 30.48
C ASP A 100 -30.07 -2.60 31.12
N GLU A 101 -29.19 -3.50 30.71
CA GLU A 101 -28.63 -4.52 31.62
C GLU A 101 -27.12 -4.61 31.39
N VAL A 102 -26.37 -3.67 31.99
CA VAL A 102 -24.92 -3.80 32.17
C VAL A 102 -24.67 -4.74 33.34
N LYS A 103 -24.07 -5.90 33.07
CA LYS A 103 -23.35 -6.67 34.09
C LYS A 103 -21.85 -6.59 33.80
N GLU A 104 -21.13 -5.77 34.57
CA GLU A 104 -19.69 -5.96 34.76
C GLU A 104 -19.45 -7.27 35.53
N PRO A 105 -18.31 -7.95 35.29
CA PRO A 105 -17.30 -7.92 36.36
C PRO A 105 -15.84 -7.82 35.89
N GLU A 106 -15.15 -6.86 36.52
CA GLU A 106 -13.87 -6.93 37.26
C GLU A 106 -12.56 -7.51 36.67
N LYS A 107 -11.63 -6.57 36.38
CA LYS A 107 -10.18 -6.49 36.78
C LYS A 107 -9.17 -7.53 36.21
N PRO A 108 -7.84 -7.37 36.45
CA PRO A 108 -6.90 -6.61 35.60
C PRO A 108 -5.75 -7.50 35.08
N ILE A 109 -5.46 -7.50 33.77
CA ILE A 109 -4.32 -8.28 33.26
C ILE A 109 -3.02 -7.51 33.53
N ASN A 110 -2.29 -7.93 34.56
CA ASN A 110 -0.98 -7.40 34.92
C ASN A 110 0.15 -8.36 34.53
N LYS A 111 1.11 -7.79 33.76
CA LYS A 111 2.55 -8.11 33.66
C LYS A 111 3.01 -9.53 33.32
N LYS A 112 3.74 -9.56 32.18
CA LYS A 112 5.07 -10.15 32.01
C LYS A 112 5.32 -11.44 32.80
N GLU A 113 5.09 -12.57 32.17
CA GLU A 113 5.90 -13.80 32.29
C GLU A 113 5.46 -14.74 31.16
N ASN A 114 6.40 -15.52 30.61
CA ASN A 114 6.25 -16.53 29.54
C ASN A 114 6.60 -16.17 28.09
N CYS A 115 7.34 -15.09 27.81
CA CYS A 115 8.19 -15.10 26.62
C CYS A 115 9.55 -15.73 26.96
N ARG A 116 9.62 -17.05 26.85
CA ARG A 116 10.91 -17.77 26.81
C ARG A 116 10.77 -19.01 25.94
N ILE A 117 10.65 -18.78 24.63
CA ILE A 117 10.96 -19.80 23.64
C ILE A 117 12.12 -19.25 22.84
N THR A 118 13.24 -19.96 22.85
CA THR A 118 14.43 -19.56 22.08
C THR A 118 14.50 -20.38 20.81
N PHE A 119 15.23 -19.89 19.81
CA PHE A 119 15.40 -20.53 18.49
C PHE A 119 15.88 -22.01 18.53
N ALA A 120 16.36 -22.51 19.67
CA ALA A 120 16.73 -23.90 19.87
C ALA A 120 15.53 -24.86 19.97
N ASP A 121 14.33 -24.38 20.34
CA ASP A 121 13.18 -25.25 20.65
C ASP A 121 12.36 -25.70 19.41
N LEU A 122 12.57 -25.07 18.25
CA LEU A 122 11.87 -25.41 16.99
C LEU A 122 12.63 -26.39 16.08
N PHE A 123 13.83 -26.82 16.46
CA PHE A 123 14.67 -27.68 15.60
C PHE A 123 14.40 -29.19 15.73
N GLN A 124 13.44 -29.63 16.55
CA GLN A 124 13.26 -31.05 16.89
C GLN A 124 12.07 -31.77 16.24
N GLN A 125 11.28 -31.12 15.38
CA GLN A 125 10.09 -31.74 14.77
C GLN A 125 10.19 -32.14 13.28
N SER A 126 11.40 -32.29 12.72
CA SER A 126 11.53 -32.90 11.38
C SER A 126 12.74 -33.80 11.21
N VAL A 127 12.89 -34.80 12.10
CA VAL A 127 13.82 -35.93 11.89
C VAL A 127 13.08 -37.26 11.93
N SER A 128 12.44 -37.64 10.83
CA SER A 128 12.32 -39.04 10.40
C SER A 128 11.56 -39.14 9.09
N MET A 129 12.29 -39.20 7.98
CA MET A 129 12.04 -40.10 6.85
C MET A 129 13.40 -40.40 6.22
N LYS A 130 13.65 -41.69 5.99
CA LYS A 130 14.97 -42.31 5.85
C LYS A 130 15.62 -41.98 4.50
N LYS A 131 16.95 -41.87 4.51
CA LYS A 131 17.82 -41.74 3.33
C LYS A 131 17.85 -43.07 2.56
N GLU A 132 17.40 -43.09 1.32
CA GLU A 132 17.92 -44.00 0.29
C GLU A 132 18.13 -43.22 -1.01
N ARG A 133 19.37 -43.25 -1.55
CA ARG A 133 19.74 -42.61 -2.83
C ARG A 133 19.61 -43.62 -3.97
N PRO A 134 18.82 -43.36 -5.02
CA PRO A 134 18.99 -44.03 -6.29
C PRO A 134 20.21 -43.44 -7.02
N LYS A 135 21.13 -44.31 -7.42
CA LYS A 135 22.25 -43.97 -8.31
C LYS A 135 21.71 -43.92 -9.75
N THR A 136 21.54 -42.73 -10.34
CA THR A 136 21.32 -42.59 -11.79
C THR A 136 22.14 -41.42 -12.37
N ALA A 137 22.43 -41.55 -13.65
CA ALA A 137 23.58 -40.99 -14.35
C ALA A 137 23.62 -39.45 -14.47
N ARG A 138 24.86 -38.95 -14.57
CA ARG A 138 25.21 -37.54 -14.75
C ARG A 138 24.75 -37.05 -16.14
N VAL A 139 23.60 -36.39 -16.22
CA VAL A 139 23.22 -35.56 -17.36
C VAL A 139 23.57 -34.12 -17.01
N LYS A 140 24.38 -33.45 -17.83
CA LYS A 140 24.67 -32.02 -17.66
C LYS A 140 23.39 -31.25 -17.95
N ALA A 141 22.80 -30.65 -16.93
CA ALA A 141 21.72 -29.69 -17.09
C ALA A 141 22.24 -28.45 -17.86
N PRO A 142 21.45 -27.88 -18.78
CA PRO A 142 21.82 -26.63 -19.42
C PRO A 142 21.84 -25.53 -18.36
N THR A 143 22.93 -24.75 -18.31
CA THR A 143 23.03 -23.58 -17.44
C THR A 143 22.12 -22.49 -18.00
N ILE A 144 20.86 -22.50 -17.57
CA ILE A 144 19.97 -21.36 -17.73
C ILE A 144 20.39 -20.37 -16.65
N ASN A 145 20.88 -19.21 -17.04
CA ASN A 145 21.14 -18.11 -16.11
C ASN A 145 19.77 -17.59 -15.65
N TYR A 146 19.40 -17.86 -14.40
CA TYR A 146 18.13 -17.48 -13.78
C TYR A 146 18.14 -16.04 -13.23
N ASP A 147 19.26 -15.31 -13.34
CA ASP A 147 19.43 -13.97 -12.76
C ASP A 147 18.52 -12.91 -13.43
N HIS A 148 17.87 -13.25 -14.55
CA HIS A 148 16.98 -12.35 -15.28
C HIS A 148 15.48 -12.63 -15.09
N LEU A 149 15.11 -13.66 -14.32
CA LEU A 149 13.71 -14.08 -14.12
C LEU A 149 13.17 -13.79 -12.72
N MET A 150 14.03 -13.36 -11.80
CA MET A 150 13.64 -12.96 -10.45
C MET A 150 13.23 -11.48 -10.45
N GLY A 151 11.92 -11.24 -10.27
CA GLY A 151 11.30 -9.92 -10.42
C GLY A 151 11.75 -8.90 -9.36
N LYS A 152 11.79 -7.62 -9.72
CA LYS A 152 12.06 -6.54 -8.76
C LYS A 152 10.83 -6.26 -7.90
N TRP A 153 11.02 -5.89 -6.64
CA TRP A 153 9.94 -5.46 -5.75
C TRP A 153 10.16 -4.04 -5.25
N ASN A 154 9.09 -3.25 -5.17
CA ASN A 154 9.16 -1.89 -4.67
C ASN A 154 8.85 -1.89 -3.18
N CYS A 155 9.74 -1.32 -2.37
CA CYS A 155 9.54 -1.21 -0.94
C CYS A 155 8.26 -0.41 -0.62
N PRO A 156 7.31 -0.94 0.17
CA PRO A 156 6.10 -0.20 0.50
C PRO A 156 6.36 1.01 1.42
N GLN A 157 7.49 1.02 2.14
CA GLN A 157 7.86 2.15 3.00
C GLN A 157 8.58 3.28 2.26
N CYS A 158 9.50 2.96 1.36
CA CYS A 158 10.38 3.98 0.74
C CYS A 158 10.36 3.97 -0.79
N THR A 159 9.56 3.10 -1.41
CA THR A 159 9.40 2.92 -2.87
C THR A 159 10.64 2.49 -3.63
N TYR A 160 11.75 2.24 -2.92
CA TYR A 160 12.99 1.76 -3.51
C TYR A 160 12.78 0.39 -4.16
N GLU A 161 13.32 0.22 -5.36
CA GLU A 161 13.25 -1.01 -6.13
C GLU A 161 14.37 -1.95 -5.68
N ASN A 162 14.01 -3.03 -4.99
CA ASN A 162 14.91 -4.06 -4.48
C ASN A 162 14.97 -5.26 -5.44
N SER A 163 16.01 -6.08 -5.29
CA SER A 163 16.07 -7.39 -5.95
C SER A 163 15.08 -8.35 -5.29
N TYR A 164 14.55 -9.33 -6.01
CA TYR A 164 13.76 -10.41 -5.42
C TYR A 164 14.52 -11.18 -4.33
N ASP A 165 15.85 -11.27 -4.46
CA ASP A 165 16.71 -11.96 -3.50
C ASP A 165 16.90 -11.16 -2.20
N ASP A 166 16.49 -9.89 -2.19
CA ASP A 166 16.52 -9.02 -1.02
C ASP A 166 15.21 -9.18 -0.23
N TYR A 167 15.25 -9.91 0.89
CA TYR A 167 14.12 -9.99 1.83
C TYR A 167 13.94 -8.72 2.68
N GLN A 168 14.89 -7.79 2.59
CA GLN A 168 14.90 -6.52 3.29
C GLN A 168 15.27 -5.38 2.35
N CYS A 169 14.60 -4.25 2.51
CA CYS A 169 14.89 -3.08 1.70
C CYS A 169 16.29 -2.53 2.00
N GLN A 170 17.11 -2.36 0.96
CA GLN A 170 18.49 -1.86 1.07
C GLN A 170 18.59 -0.40 1.56
N ILE A 171 17.47 0.35 1.52
CA ILE A 171 17.44 1.76 1.93
C ILE A 171 16.88 1.94 3.35
N CYS A 172 15.77 1.29 3.67
CA CYS A 172 15.06 1.52 4.94
C CYS A 172 15.00 0.30 5.86
N GLY A 173 15.51 -0.86 5.44
CA GLY A 173 15.52 -2.10 6.22
C GLY A 173 14.15 -2.79 6.34
N TYR A 174 13.13 -2.33 5.62
CA TYR A 174 11.79 -2.94 5.61
C TYR A 174 11.85 -4.41 5.18
N CYS A 175 11.28 -5.32 5.97
CA CYS A 175 11.29 -6.76 5.72
C CYS A 175 9.91 -7.24 5.21
N GLU A 176 9.87 -7.93 4.07
CA GLU A 176 8.62 -8.33 3.40
C GLU A 176 7.82 -9.40 4.18
N VAL A 177 8.46 -10.13 5.10
CA VAL A 177 7.90 -11.30 5.80
C VAL A 177 6.83 -10.96 6.85
N GLN A 178 6.40 -9.70 6.98
CA GLN A 178 5.43 -9.27 8.01
C GLN A 178 3.98 -9.14 7.54
N ASP A 179 3.70 -9.21 6.23
CA ASP A 179 2.32 -9.00 5.70
C ASP A 179 1.59 -10.29 5.27
N ALA A 180 2.22 -11.46 5.38
CA ALA A 180 1.62 -12.75 4.97
C ALA A 180 0.67 -13.38 6.03
N GLN A 181 0.35 -12.70 7.13
CA GLN A 181 -0.56 -13.20 8.18
C GLN A 181 -1.78 -12.30 8.43
N LYS A 182 -2.31 -11.67 7.38
CA LYS A 182 -3.66 -11.09 7.38
C LYS A 182 -4.46 -11.61 6.20
N ASN A 183 -4.88 -12.87 6.28
CA ASN A 183 -6.09 -13.40 5.67
C ASN A 183 -6.50 -14.68 6.42
#